data_AF-A0A662BZ05-F1
#
_entry.id   AF-A0A662BZ05-F1
#
_cell.length_a   1.000
_cell.length_b   1.000
_cell.length_c   1.000
_cell.angle_alpha   90.00
_cell.angle_beta   90.00
_cell.angle_gamma   90.00
#
_symmetry.space_group_name_H-M   'P 1'
#
loop_
_entity.id
_entity.type
_entity.pdbx_description
1 polymer ?
#
loop_
_entity_poly.entity_id
_entity_poly.type
_entity_poly.pdbx_seq_one_letter_code
_entity_poly.pdbx_strand_id
1 'polypeptide(L)'
;VVNPDIMKSKIALKNILDDDGTMSIEEKQKILNDIKKLNLDDEELNELIAQVEEKIAEEKEEMERKKEAAKPENMLVSYFNKIAKAPSETDANKHIEDALKMFSSDKSTVLIIIAEDEHMKDYDKPTNITKYLNYLKDTKNNTNSVNEIKWDANKKIKTLILKKN
;
A
#
# COMPACT_ATOMS: atom_id res chain seq x y z
N VAL A 1 -6.02 -13.94 47.53
CA VAL A 1 -6.11 -12.48 47.27
C VAL A 1 -5.68 -12.28 45.83
N VAL A 2 -6.52 -11.70 44.97
CA VAL A 2 -6.15 -11.42 43.58
C VAL A 2 -5.04 -10.36 43.60
N ASN A 3 -3.93 -10.62 42.91
CA ASN A 3 -2.86 -9.64 42.78
C ASN A 3 -3.41 -8.42 41.99
N PRO A 4 -3.40 -7.21 42.57
CA PRO A 4 -3.96 -6.02 41.90
C PRO A 4 -3.29 -5.72 40.55
N ASP A 5 -2.03 -6.13 40.37
CA ASP A 5 -1.31 -5.92 39.11
C ASP A 5 -1.75 -6.89 38.01
N ILE A 6 -2.14 -8.12 38.37
CA ILE A 6 -2.77 -9.07 37.43
C ILE A 6 -4.10 -8.49 36.93
N MET A 7 -4.95 -8.02 37.85
CA MET A 7 -6.26 -7.47 37.49
C MET A 7 -6.14 -6.23 36.57
N LYS A 8 -5.23 -5.30 36.90
CA LYS A 8 -4.98 -4.11 36.06
C LYS A 8 -4.45 -4.50 34.68
N SER A 9 -3.53 -5.47 34.61
CA SER A 9 -2.97 -5.96 33.35
C SER A 9 -4.05 -6.59 32.47
N LYS A 10 -4.92 -7.43 33.03
CA LYS A 10 -6.06 -8.03 32.30
C LYS A 10 -7.00 -6.98 31.73
N ILE A 11 -7.32 -5.93 32.50
CA ILE A 11 -8.17 -4.82 32.03
C ILE A 11 -7.50 -4.08 30.88
N ALA A 12 -6.20 -3.76 31.01
CA ALA A 12 -5.46 -3.07 29.96
C ALA A 12 -5.38 -3.87 28.65
N LEU A 13 -5.17 -5.19 28.73
CA LEU A 13 -5.17 -6.06 27.55
C LEU A 13 -6.56 -6.19 26.92
N LYS A 14 -7.63 -6.30 27.71
CA LYS A 14 -9.01 -6.30 27.21
C LYS A 14 -9.34 -5.01 26.47
N ASN A 15 -8.92 -3.86 26.99
CA ASN A 15 -9.08 -2.58 26.29
C ASN A 15 -8.34 -2.55 24.94
N ILE A 16 -7.18 -3.22 24.81
CA ILE A 16 -6.49 -3.33 23.52
C ILE A 16 -7.27 -4.23 22.56
N LEU A 17 -7.82 -5.35 23.04
CA LEU A 17 -8.60 -6.28 22.22
C LEU A 17 -9.89 -5.63 21.71
N ASP A 18 -10.56 -4.87 22.58
CA ASP A 18 -11.82 -4.17 22.30
C ASP A 18 -11.62 -2.83 21.57
N ASP A 19 -10.38 -2.39 21.35
CA ASP A 19 -10.08 -1.14 20.65
C ASP A 19 -10.55 -1.18 19.18
N ASP A 20 -11.31 -0.15 18.80
CA ASP A 20 -11.87 0.07 17.47
C ASP A 20 -10.98 0.96 16.57
N GLY A 21 -9.71 1.11 16.93
CA GLY A 21 -8.72 1.91 16.19
C GLY A 21 -8.43 3.28 16.81
N THR A 22 -8.85 3.52 18.05
CA THR A 22 -8.47 4.74 18.79
C THR A 22 -7.03 4.72 19.27
N MET A 23 -6.50 3.52 19.57
CA MET A 23 -5.11 3.33 20.00
C MET A 23 -4.19 3.03 18.83
N SER A 24 -3.03 3.69 18.79
CA SER A 24 -1.99 3.35 17.83
C SER A 24 -1.34 1.99 18.14
N ILE A 25 -0.77 1.36 17.11
CA ILE A 25 0.00 0.10 17.25
C ILE A 25 1.15 0.29 18.23
N GLU A 26 1.83 1.44 18.20
CA GLU A 26 2.93 1.76 19.11
C GLU A 26 2.47 1.85 20.57
N GLU A 27 1.29 2.44 20.83
CA GLU A 27 0.71 2.50 22.17
C GLU A 27 0.31 1.12 22.69
N LYS A 28 -0.37 0.31 21.86
CA LYS A 28 -0.72 -1.09 22.18
C LYS A 28 0.52 -1.91 22.52
N GLN A 29 1.59 -1.79 21.71
CA GLN A 29 2.85 -2.49 21.94
C GLN A 29 3.53 -2.04 23.23
N LYS A 30 3.50 -0.74 23.54
CA LYS A 30 4.07 -0.21 24.78
C LYS A 30 3.38 -0.81 26.00
N ILE A 31 2.05 -0.81 26.03
CA ILE A 31 1.27 -1.37 27.13
C ILE A 31 1.56 -2.87 27.30
N LEU A 32 1.55 -3.63 26.20
CA LEU A 32 1.89 -5.06 26.21
C LEU A 32 3.30 -5.29 26.78
N ASN A 33 4.30 -4.52 26.33
CA ASN A 33 5.67 -4.66 26.80
C ASN A 33 5.81 -4.31 28.28
N ASP A 34 5.11 -3.27 28.75
CA ASP A 34 5.14 -2.86 30.15
C ASP A 34 4.48 -3.92 31.05
N ILE A 35 3.41 -4.57 30.61
CA ILE A 35 2.78 -5.71 31.29
C ILE A 35 3.72 -6.92 31.33
N LYS A 36 4.36 -7.27 30.19
CA LYS A 36 5.30 -8.40 30.13
C LYS A 36 6.48 -8.23 31.09
N LYS A 37 6.99 -7.00 31.29
CA LYS A 37 8.09 -6.71 32.22
C LYS A 37 7.74 -6.97 33.68
N LEU A 38 6.46 -7.02 34.04
CA LEU A 38 6.02 -7.32 35.40
C LEU A 38 6.25 -8.79 35.77
N ASN A 39 6.52 -9.67 34.80
CA ASN A 39 6.78 -11.10 35.00
C ASN A 39 5.73 -11.78 35.91
N LEU A 40 4.46 -11.47 35.66
CA LEU A 40 3.34 -12.00 36.43
C LEU A 40 3.01 -13.43 35.96
N ASP A 41 2.82 -14.34 36.91
CA ASP A 41 2.46 -15.73 36.64
C ASP A 41 0.94 -15.93 36.81
N ASP A 42 0.20 -15.90 35.69
CA ASP A 42 -1.25 -16.11 35.63
C ASP A 42 -1.65 -16.62 34.25
N GLU A 43 -2.37 -17.74 34.21
CA GLU A 43 -2.74 -18.44 32.97
C GLU A 43 -3.65 -17.59 32.06
N GLU A 44 -4.71 -17.01 32.60
CA GLU A 44 -5.64 -16.15 31.84
C GLU A 44 -4.94 -14.87 31.35
N LEU A 45 -4.01 -14.31 32.13
CA LEU A 45 -3.20 -13.18 31.71
C LEU A 45 -2.29 -13.55 30.54
N ASN A 46 -1.66 -14.73 30.58
CA ASN A 46 -0.82 -15.23 29.50
C ASN A 46 -1.62 -15.48 28.22
N GLU A 47 -2.85 -15.97 28.31
CA GLU A 47 -3.76 -16.10 27.17
C GLU A 47 -4.13 -14.73 26.56
N LEU A 48 -4.46 -13.75 27.40
CA LEU A 48 -4.77 -12.38 26.93
C LEU A 48 -3.54 -11.73 26.29
N ILE A 49 -2.35 -11.97 26.82
CA ILE A 49 -1.08 -11.53 26.22
C ILE A 49 -0.94 -12.10 24.81
N ALA A 50 -1.18 -13.41 24.64
CA ALA A 50 -1.07 -14.06 23.33
C ALA A 50 -2.08 -13.49 22.31
N GLN A 51 -3.34 -13.28 22.72
CA GLN A 51 -4.38 -12.69 21.86
C GLN A 51 -4.02 -11.24 21.45
N VAL A 52 -3.50 -10.44 22.37
CA VAL A 52 -3.06 -9.08 22.06
C VAL A 52 -1.85 -9.07 21.13
N GLU A 53 -0.92 -10.01 21.28
CA GLU A 53 0.22 -10.17 20.37
C GLU A 53 -0.22 -10.50 18.94
N GLU A 54 -1.15 -11.43 18.79
CA GLU A 54 -1.73 -11.80 17.50
C GLU A 54 -2.43 -10.60 16.85
N LYS A 55 -3.33 -9.91 17.58
CA LYS A 55 -4.02 -8.72 17.09
C LYS A 55 -3.04 -7.62 16.63
N ILE A 56 -2.01 -7.34 17.43
CA ILE A 56 -0.98 -6.35 17.07
C ILE A 56 -0.20 -6.79 15.81
N ALA A 57 0.10 -8.08 15.67
CA ALA A 57 0.78 -8.60 14.49
C ALA A 57 -0.09 -8.44 13.23
N GLU A 58 -1.37 -8.80 13.30
CA GLU A 58 -2.32 -8.64 12.20
C GLU A 58 -2.49 -7.17 11.80
N GLU A 59 -2.67 -6.27 12.78
CA GLU A 59 -2.80 -4.83 12.54
C GLU A 59 -1.53 -4.25 11.87
N LYS A 60 -0.34 -4.70 12.30
CA LYS A 60 0.93 -4.30 11.67
C LYS A 60 1.02 -4.77 10.23
N GLU A 61 0.70 -6.04 9.96
CA GLU A 61 0.72 -6.55 8.60
C GLU A 61 -0.30 -5.83 7.71
N GLU A 62 -1.49 -5.55 8.21
CA GLU A 62 -2.49 -4.80 7.46
C GLU A 62 -2.03 -3.36 7.18
N MET A 63 -1.42 -2.71 8.17
CA MET A 63 -0.85 -1.37 8.00
C MET A 63 0.26 -1.38 6.94
N GLU A 64 1.17 -2.36 6.96
CA GLU A 64 2.21 -2.48 5.95
C GLU A 64 1.63 -2.79 4.57
N ARG A 65 0.61 -3.66 4.46
CA ARG A 65 -0.13 -3.88 3.20
C ARG A 65 -0.77 -2.59 2.69
N LYS A 66 -1.38 -1.79 3.57
CA LYS A 66 -1.98 -0.49 3.21
C LYS A 66 -0.93 0.53 2.77
N LYS A 67 0.20 0.63 3.48
CA LYS A 67 1.33 1.49 3.11
C LYS A 67 1.90 1.09 1.76
N GLU A 68 2.09 -0.21 1.54
CA GLU A 68 2.57 -0.75 0.27
C GLU A 68 1.58 -0.42 -0.85
N ALA A 69 0.29 -0.67 -0.66
CA ALA A 69 -0.74 -0.36 -1.65
C ALA A 69 -0.87 1.15 -1.95
N ALA A 70 -0.55 2.01 -0.97
CA ALA A 70 -0.55 3.46 -1.12
C ALA A 70 0.70 4.01 -1.80
N LYS A 71 1.71 3.19 -2.10
CA LYS A 71 2.84 3.62 -2.92
C LYS A 71 2.37 3.99 -4.34
N PRO A 72 2.82 5.11 -4.91
CA PRO A 72 2.39 5.56 -6.24
C PRO A 72 2.55 4.51 -7.34
N GLU A 73 3.61 3.71 -7.29
CA GLU A 73 3.89 2.63 -8.23
C GLU A 73 2.79 1.56 -8.18
N ASN A 74 2.40 1.13 -6.97
CA ASN A 74 1.37 0.12 -6.77
C ASN A 74 -0.03 0.66 -7.10
N MET A 75 -0.29 1.93 -6.80
CA MET A 75 -1.52 2.61 -7.25
C MET A 75 -1.62 2.66 -8.78
N LEU A 76 -0.53 3.03 -9.48
CA LEU A 76 -0.50 3.04 -10.95
C LEU A 76 -0.74 1.65 -11.53
N VAL A 77 -0.05 0.62 -11.01
CA VAL A 77 -0.24 -0.77 -11.44
C VAL A 77 -1.69 -1.22 -11.20
N SER A 78 -2.29 -0.83 -10.07
CA SER A 78 -3.71 -1.08 -9.80
C SER A 78 -4.62 -0.45 -10.86
N TYR A 79 -4.40 0.83 -11.20
CA TYR A 79 -5.16 1.50 -12.25
C TYR A 79 -4.96 0.86 -13.62
N PHE A 80 -3.73 0.53 -14.01
CA PHE A 80 -3.44 -0.12 -15.29
C PHE A 80 -4.17 -1.46 -15.41
N ASN A 81 -4.15 -2.26 -14.34
CA ASN A 81 -4.89 -3.52 -14.30
C ASN A 81 -6.40 -3.32 -14.38
N LYS A 82 -6.95 -2.32 -13.68
CA LYS A 82 -8.39 -2.00 -13.74
C LYS A 82 -8.82 -1.54 -15.14
N ILE A 83 -7.99 -0.75 -15.82
CA ILE A 83 -8.26 -0.29 -17.19
C ILE A 83 -8.20 -1.46 -18.17
N ALA A 84 -7.15 -2.28 -18.11
CA ALA A 84 -6.97 -3.42 -19.01
C ALA A 84 -8.03 -4.51 -18.82
N LYS A 85 -8.51 -4.72 -17.58
CA LYS A 85 -9.48 -5.77 -17.23
C LYS A 85 -10.92 -5.25 -17.10
N ALA A 86 -11.18 -3.99 -17.44
CA ALA A 86 -12.52 -3.40 -17.32
C ALA A 86 -13.54 -4.21 -18.14
N PRO A 87 -14.75 -4.47 -17.59
CA PRO A 87 -15.77 -5.25 -18.29
C PRO A 87 -16.46 -4.44 -19.40
N SER A 88 -16.36 -3.11 -19.37
CA SER A 88 -16.93 -2.21 -20.37
C SER A 88 -16.01 -1.02 -20.66
N GLU A 89 -16.21 -0.37 -21.81
CA GLU A 89 -15.51 0.87 -22.14
C GLU A 89 -15.81 1.99 -21.13
N THR A 90 -17.04 2.06 -20.64
CA THR A 90 -17.46 3.03 -19.62
C THR A 90 -16.64 2.87 -18.34
N ASP A 91 -16.47 1.63 -17.86
CA ASP A 91 -15.68 1.35 -16.65
C ASP A 91 -14.19 1.64 -16.89
N ALA A 92 -13.67 1.28 -18.06
CA ALA A 92 -12.29 1.60 -18.44
C ALA A 92 -12.05 3.11 -18.43
N ASN A 93 -12.94 3.88 -19.06
CA ASN A 93 -12.82 5.33 -19.15
C ASN A 93 -12.88 5.99 -17.76
N LYS A 94 -13.73 5.51 -16.84
CA LYS A 94 -13.73 5.96 -15.45
C LYS A 94 -12.38 5.72 -14.77
N HIS A 95 -11.79 4.54 -14.96
CA HIS A 95 -10.47 4.25 -14.40
C HIS A 95 -9.35 5.07 -15.04
N ILE A 96 -9.45 5.42 -16.33
CA ILE A 96 -8.55 6.35 -16.99
C ILE A 96 -8.63 7.74 -16.33
N GLU A 97 -9.84 8.27 -16.13
CA GLU A 97 -10.04 9.57 -15.49
C GLU A 97 -9.47 9.62 -14.08
N ASP A 98 -9.65 8.55 -13.30
CA ASP A 98 -9.07 8.44 -11.96
C ASP A 98 -7.54 8.37 -11.98
N ALA A 99 -6.97 7.58 -12.88
CA ALA A 99 -5.52 7.47 -13.03
C ALA A 99 -4.90 8.81 -13.44
N LEU A 100 -5.54 9.55 -14.35
CA LEU A 100 -5.07 10.86 -14.84
C LEU A 100 -4.93 11.89 -13.72
N LYS A 101 -5.69 11.78 -12.62
CA LYS A 101 -5.54 12.66 -11.45
C LYS A 101 -4.17 12.55 -10.78
N MET A 102 -3.42 11.47 -11.00
CA MET A 102 -2.06 11.31 -10.48
C MET A 102 -1.03 12.13 -11.29
N PHE A 103 -1.37 12.54 -12.52
CA PHE A 103 -0.44 13.16 -13.46
C PHE A 103 -0.55 14.69 -13.46
N SER A 104 0.54 15.36 -13.84
CA SER A 104 0.59 16.83 -13.94
C SER A 104 -0.33 17.37 -15.03
N SER A 105 -0.54 16.55 -16.07
CA SER A 105 -1.48 16.79 -17.17
C SER A 105 -1.78 15.48 -17.91
N ASP A 106 -2.80 15.50 -18.75
CA ASP A 106 -3.12 14.45 -19.73
C ASP A 106 -2.02 14.22 -20.79
N LYS A 107 -1.08 15.16 -20.91
CA LYS A 107 0.08 15.12 -21.82
C LYS A 107 1.39 14.72 -21.14
N SER A 108 1.35 14.32 -19.86
CA SER A 108 2.54 13.87 -19.13
C SER A 108 3.25 12.75 -19.87
N THR A 109 4.57 12.79 -19.91
CA THR A 109 5.39 11.92 -20.76
C THR A 109 5.40 10.49 -20.24
N VAL A 110 5.29 9.52 -21.15
CA VAL A 110 5.52 8.10 -20.86
C VAL A 110 6.65 7.61 -21.75
N LEU A 111 7.66 7.01 -21.12
CA LEU A 111 8.78 6.34 -21.77
C LEU A 111 8.74 4.86 -21.42
N ILE A 112 9.00 3.98 -22.40
CA ILE A 112 9.02 2.53 -22.20
C ILE A 112 10.42 2.04 -22.54
N ILE A 113 11.15 1.52 -21.56
CA ILE A 113 12.45 0.89 -21.73
C ILE A 113 12.21 -0.45 -22.44
N ILE A 114 12.85 -0.64 -23.59
CA ILE A 114 12.78 -1.87 -24.41
C ILE A 114 14.07 -2.70 -24.35
N ALA A 115 15.21 -2.08 -24.04
CA ALA A 115 16.47 -2.74 -23.75
C ALA A 115 17.28 -1.91 -22.75
N GLU A 116 18.12 -2.58 -21.97
CA GLU A 116 18.94 -2.00 -20.92
C GLU A 116 20.23 -2.82 -20.84
N ASP A 117 21.37 -2.13 -20.93
CA ASP A 117 22.68 -2.64 -20.51
C ASP A 117 23.23 -1.79 -19.35
N GLU A 118 24.43 -2.10 -18.84
CA GLU A 118 25.00 -1.41 -17.68
C GLU A 118 25.17 0.10 -17.83
N HIS A 119 25.14 0.64 -19.06
CA HIS A 119 25.45 2.04 -19.34
C HIS A 119 24.39 2.77 -20.18
N MET A 120 23.51 2.04 -20.88
CA MET A 120 22.53 2.62 -21.80
C MET A 120 21.15 1.98 -21.69
N LYS A 121 20.12 2.84 -21.79
CA LYS A 121 18.72 2.45 -21.87
C LYS A 121 18.17 2.82 -23.23
N ASP A 122 17.63 1.85 -23.95
CA ASP A 122 16.89 2.07 -25.17
C ASP A 122 15.41 2.21 -24.86
N TYR A 123 14.83 3.28 -25.39
CA TYR A 123 13.42 3.59 -25.22
C TYR A 123 12.67 3.36 -26.51
N ASP A 124 11.45 2.86 -26.40
CA ASP A 124 10.46 2.95 -27.48
C ASP A 124 10.16 4.44 -27.79
N LYS A 125 9.46 4.68 -28.90
CA LYS A 125 9.00 6.01 -29.28
C LYS A 125 8.24 6.65 -28.11
N PRO A 126 8.68 7.83 -27.63
CA PRO A 126 8.01 8.53 -26.54
C PRO A 126 6.51 8.76 -26.82
N THR A 127 5.69 8.58 -25.79
CA THR A 127 4.25 8.81 -25.84
C THR A 127 3.80 9.66 -24.65
N ASN A 128 2.49 9.87 -24.51
CA ASN A 128 1.90 10.52 -23.35
C ASN A 128 0.97 9.58 -22.60
N ILE A 129 0.64 9.94 -21.36
CA ILE A 129 -0.16 9.11 -20.47
C ILE A 129 -1.54 8.79 -21.04
N THR A 130 -2.24 9.76 -21.63
CA THR A 130 -3.56 9.50 -22.23
C THR A 130 -3.51 8.44 -23.32
N LYS A 131 -2.51 8.51 -24.23
CA LYS A 131 -2.31 7.49 -25.26
C LYS A 131 -1.97 6.14 -24.67
N TYR A 132 -1.11 6.12 -23.66
CA TYR A 132 -0.72 4.88 -22.99
C TYR A 132 -1.90 4.20 -22.28
N LEU A 133 -2.71 4.96 -21.54
CA LEU A 133 -3.88 4.42 -20.85
C LEU A 133 -4.95 3.90 -21.83
N ASN A 134 -5.17 4.60 -22.95
CA ASN A 134 -6.05 4.09 -24.01
C ASN A 134 -5.47 2.84 -24.67
N TYR A 135 -4.15 2.77 -24.88
CA TYR A 135 -3.52 1.54 -25.34
C TYR A 135 -3.79 0.35 -24.40
N LEU A 136 -3.71 0.54 -23.07
CA LEU A 136 -4.05 -0.52 -22.11
C LEU A 136 -5.52 -0.95 -22.22
N LYS A 137 -6.44 0.01 -22.39
CA LYS A 137 -7.87 -0.24 -22.60
C LYS A 137 -8.10 -1.08 -23.86
N ASP A 138 -7.53 -0.66 -24.97
CA ASP A 138 -7.79 -1.23 -26.29
C ASP A 138 -7.16 -2.61 -26.45
N THR A 139 -5.96 -2.80 -25.88
CA THR A 139 -5.24 -4.09 -25.96
C THR A 139 -5.60 -5.06 -24.84
N LYS A 140 -6.26 -4.58 -23.78
CA LYS A 140 -6.53 -5.33 -22.54
C LYS A 140 -5.29 -5.97 -21.93
N ASN A 141 -4.12 -5.37 -22.16
CA ASN A 141 -2.84 -5.92 -21.76
C ASN A 141 -2.03 -4.92 -20.93
N ASN A 142 -1.58 -5.34 -19.75
CA ASN A 142 -0.71 -4.59 -18.85
C ASN A 142 0.56 -5.41 -18.55
N THR A 143 1.40 -5.59 -19.56
CA THR A 143 2.66 -6.33 -19.41
C THR A 143 3.80 -5.48 -18.87
N ASN A 144 3.75 -4.16 -19.02
CA ASN A 144 4.85 -3.30 -18.60
C ASN A 144 4.84 -3.08 -17.08
N SER A 145 6.02 -2.99 -16.48
CA SER A 145 6.20 -2.66 -15.07
C SER A 145 6.57 -1.18 -14.89
N VAL A 146 6.21 -0.60 -13.74
CA VAL A 146 6.64 0.75 -13.36
C VAL A 146 8.11 0.70 -12.95
N ASN A 147 8.96 1.45 -13.66
CA ASN A 147 10.41 1.51 -13.38
C ASN A 147 10.79 2.75 -12.58
N GLU A 148 10.31 3.92 -12.98
CA GLU A 148 10.65 5.20 -12.32
C GLU A 148 9.53 6.22 -12.51
N ILE A 149 9.30 7.04 -11.49
CA ILE A 149 8.34 8.14 -11.51
C ILE A 149 9.10 9.45 -11.28
N LYS A 150 8.98 10.39 -12.24
CA LYS A 150 9.50 11.75 -12.11
C LYS A 150 8.38 12.73 -11.84
N TRP A 151 8.54 13.48 -10.76
CA TRP A 151 7.53 14.38 -10.20
C TRP A 151 7.69 15.81 -10.70
N ASP A 152 6.59 16.57 -10.73
CA ASP A 152 6.62 18.03 -10.80
C ASP A 152 6.69 18.67 -9.40
N ALA A 153 6.68 20.00 -9.35
CA ALA A 153 6.72 20.78 -8.11
C ALA A 153 5.50 20.54 -7.19
N ASN A 154 4.38 20.04 -7.73
CA ASN A 154 3.15 19.75 -7.00
C ASN A 154 3.02 18.28 -6.60
N LYS A 155 4.09 17.48 -6.71
CA LYS A 155 4.09 16.03 -6.49
C LYS A 155 3.09 15.28 -7.39
N LYS A 156 2.88 15.78 -8.60
CA LYS A 156 2.16 15.06 -9.66
C LYS A 156 3.15 14.45 -10.65
N ILE A 157 2.75 13.37 -11.31
CA ILE A 157 3.62 12.64 -12.23
C ILE A 157 3.79 13.47 -13.51
N LYS A 158 5.03 13.92 -13.75
CA LYS A 158 5.41 14.62 -14.99
C LYS A 158 5.94 13.66 -16.04
N THR A 159 6.70 12.65 -15.63
CA THR A 159 7.20 11.60 -16.50
C THR A 159 7.12 10.25 -15.82
N LEU A 160 6.51 9.29 -16.49
CA LEU A 160 6.47 7.89 -16.08
C LEU A 160 7.39 7.07 -16.97
N ILE A 161 8.31 6.33 -16.36
CA ILE A 161 9.19 5.41 -17.06
C ILE A 161 8.75 3.99 -16.72
N LEU A 162 8.47 3.23 -17.76
CA LEU A 162 8.05 1.84 -17.68
C LEU A 162 9.18 0.95 -18.20
N LYS A 163 9.17 -0.32 -17.77
CA LYS A 163 10.03 -1.36 -18.32
C LYS A 163 9.16 -2.41 -19.01
N LYS A 164 9.50 -2.70 -20.27
CA LYS A 164 8.86 -3.79 -21.01
C LYS A 164 9.33 -5.12 -20.41
N ASN A 165 8.37 -5.99 -20.12
CA ASN A 165 8.62 -7.36 -19.71
C ASN A 165 8.52 -8.32 -20.90
#